data_AF-A0A1H6QE34-F1
#
_entry.id   AF-A0A1H6QE34-F1
#
_cell.length_a   1.000
_cell.length_b   1.000
_cell.length_c   1.000
_cell.angle_alpha   90.00
_cell.angle_beta   90.00
_cell.angle_gamma   90.00
#
_symmetry.space_group_name_H-M   'P 1'
#
loop_
_entity.id
_entity.type
_entity.pdbx_description
1 polymer ?
#
loop_
_entity_poly.entity_id
_entity_poly.type
_entity_poly.pdbx_seq_one_letter_code
_entity_poly.pdbx_strand_id
1 'polypeptide(L)'
;MARNREPQIFNISFLDVICGALGAVVFLFIAVPKGGSAPSKKQQLMMSYDTIHKQVFANIHDSLRSKRPGDTLFVVLADYKELPGIEDCPVCEDCPQEGSSATHAATPSAKNSDVKIKDTLAFKSLEQPNKPDDPRRSKYQGDAPGVPCKVSFEINWTDIADNVDLFVCKDNKCVSGGAREIRDIGQWDSGKAKTKFFGSDLRTTQEAVRQFDKIIAGEYKLYARLKESTKNNSSVYVRGLVYSRNDTGQEQGETFSITLPLNAPRILIGTVDLSESGAFQFTKN
;
A
#
# COMPACT_ATOMS: atom_id res chain seq x y z
N MET A 1 49.00 54.96 -8.71
CA MET A 1 49.42 54.21 -7.51
C MET A 1 48.16 53.60 -6.88
N ALA A 2 47.85 52.35 -7.21
CA ALA A 2 46.71 51.63 -6.65
C ALA A 2 47.18 50.86 -5.40
N ARG A 3 46.51 51.11 -4.26
CA ARG A 3 46.81 50.50 -2.97
C ARG A 3 46.13 49.13 -2.92
N ASN A 4 46.90 48.05 -2.99
CA ASN A 4 46.43 46.69 -2.74
C ASN A 4 45.84 46.61 -1.33
N ARG A 5 44.54 46.33 -1.23
CA ARG A 5 43.89 45.92 0.02
C ARG A 5 43.96 44.40 0.08
N GLU A 6 44.85 43.88 0.92
CA GLU A 6 44.83 42.46 1.29
C GLU A 6 43.54 42.17 2.08
N PRO A 7 42.75 41.16 1.69
CA PRO A 7 41.57 40.79 2.45
C PRO A 7 42.01 40.07 3.74
N GLN A 8 41.86 40.75 4.88
CA GLN A 8 41.95 40.12 6.21
C GLN A 8 40.72 39.23 6.42
N ILE A 9 40.81 37.96 6.02
CA ILE A 9 39.73 36.96 6.15
C ILE A 9 39.71 36.29 7.55
N PHE A 10 40.61 36.67 8.47
CA PHE A 10 40.77 35.99 9.76
C PHE A 10 40.30 36.80 10.97
N ASN A 11 39.07 37.30 10.93
CA ASN A 11 38.37 37.80 12.13
C ASN A 11 36.96 37.22 12.28
N ILE A 12 36.72 36.02 11.71
CA ILE A 12 35.58 35.22 12.17
C ILE A 12 36.05 34.55 13.45
N SER A 13 35.40 34.91 14.56
CA SER A 13 35.68 34.31 15.87
C SER A 13 35.60 32.79 15.72
N PHE A 14 36.64 32.07 16.15
CA PHE A 14 36.65 30.61 16.18
C PHE A 14 35.39 30.04 16.87
N LEU A 15 34.85 30.81 17.82
CA LEU A 15 33.62 30.52 18.54
C LEU A 15 32.39 30.51 17.61
N ASP A 16 32.30 31.41 16.63
CA ASP A 16 31.19 31.43 15.65
C ASP A 16 31.22 30.23 14.71
N VAL A 17 32.42 29.76 14.33
CA VAL A 17 32.56 28.55 13.51
C VAL A 17 32.11 27.30 14.28
N ILE A 18 32.47 27.20 15.57
CA ILE A 18 32.02 26.09 16.41
C ILE A 18 30.52 26.17 16.67
N CYS A 19 29.97 27.34 16.98
CA CYS A 19 28.54 27.52 17.20
C CYS A 19 27.73 27.21 15.92
N GLY A 20 28.20 27.63 14.75
CA GLY A 20 27.57 27.32 13.46
C GLY A 20 27.59 25.81 13.16
N ALA A 21 28.73 25.14 13.37
CA ALA A 21 28.85 23.70 13.18
C ALA A 21 27.97 22.92 14.16
N LEU A 22 27.93 23.32 15.43
CA LEU A 22 27.13 22.63 16.47
C LEU A 22 25.63 22.83 16.24
N GLY A 23 25.21 24.03 15.81
CA GLY A 23 23.84 24.30 15.38
C GLY A 23 23.40 23.42 14.21
N ALA A 24 24.24 23.28 13.19
CA ALA A 24 23.96 22.41 12.03
C ALA A 24 23.80 20.94 12.42
N VAL A 25 24.60 20.44 13.36
CA VAL A 25 24.48 19.06 13.89
C VAL A 25 23.16 18.87 14.63
N VAL A 26 22.76 19.81 15.49
CA VAL A 26 21.47 19.74 16.22
C VAL A 26 20.29 19.75 15.24
N PHE A 27 20.34 20.60 14.21
CA PHE A 27 19.33 20.61 13.15
C PHE A 27 19.24 19.28 12.40
N LEU A 28 20.36 18.60 12.16
CA LEU A 28 20.37 17.26 11.57
C LEU A 28 19.66 16.22 12.45
N PHE A 29 19.80 16.30 13.78
CA PHE A 29 19.10 15.39 14.70
C PHE A 29 17.60 15.69 14.88
N ILE A 30 17.17 16.93 14.63
CA ILE A 30 15.75 17.32 14.67
C ILE A 30 15.07 17.05 13.32
N ALA A 31 15.74 17.39 12.21
CA ALA A 31 15.17 17.33 10.87
C ALA A 31 15.26 15.93 10.24
N VAL A 32 16.20 15.08 10.66
CA VAL A 32 16.19 13.68 10.23
C VAL A 32 15.14 12.95 11.08
N PRO A 33 13.98 12.55 10.51
CA PRO A 33 13.04 11.73 11.23
C PRO A 33 13.77 10.47 11.67
N LYS A 34 13.72 10.15 12.97
CA LYS A 34 14.26 8.90 13.50
C LYS A 34 13.70 7.78 12.61
N GLY A 35 14.59 7.12 11.86
CA GLY A 35 14.27 6.19 10.78
C GLY A 35 13.64 4.88 11.24
N GLY A 36 12.55 4.95 11.99
CA GLY A 36 11.60 3.86 12.16
C GLY A 36 10.68 3.83 10.96
N SER A 37 10.33 2.62 10.51
CA SER A 37 9.29 2.41 9.51
C SER A 37 8.03 3.17 9.95
N ALA A 38 7.46 3.97 9.06
CA ALA A 38 6.20 4.64 9.33
C ALA A 38 5.18 3.59 9.83
N PRO A 39 4.51 3.81 10.96
CA PRO A 39 3.57 2.85 11.54
C PRO A 39 2.39 2.50 10.61
N SER A 40 2.26 3.22 9.47
CA SER A 40 1.25 2.99 8.44
C SER A 40 1.46 1.73 7.59
N LYS A 41 2.63 1.07 7.61
CA LYS A 41 2.87 -0.11 6.75
C LYS A 41 2.29 -1.43 7.26
N LYS A 42 1.85 -1.51 8.52
CA LYS A 42 1.16 -2.68 9.05
C LYS A 42 -0.16 -2.20 9.64
N GLN A 43 -1.27 -2.74 9.15
CA GLN A 43 -2.59 -2.52 9.74
C GLN A 43 -2.55 -2.99 11.20
N GLN A 44 -2.44 -2.05 12.14
CA GLN A 44 -2.29 -2.37 13.57
C GLN A 44 -3.62 -2.74 14.21
N LEU A 45 -4.72 -2.28 13.61
CA LEU A 45 -6.09 -2.49 14.06
C LEU A 45 -7.00 -2.58 12.85
N MET A 46 -7.85 -3.61 12.82
CA MET A 46 -9.00 -3.66 11.93
C MET A 46 -10.25 -3.51 12.79
N MET A 47 -11.08 -2.52 12.51
CA MET A 47 -12.29 -2.22 13.28
C MET A 47 -13.50 -2.22 12.35
N SER A 48 -14.57 -2.88 12.74
CA SER A 48 -15.90 -2.78 12.13
C SER A 48 -16.88 -2.24 13.17
N TYR A 49 -17.81 -1.40 12.69
CA TYR A 49 -18.88 -0.86 13.51
C TYR A 49 -20.20 -1.43 13.03
N ASP A 50 -20.87 -2.18 13.91
CA ASP A 50 -22.22 -2.67 13.68
C ASP A 50 -23.20 -1.56 14.03
N THR A 51 -23.82 -1.00 13.00
CA THR A 51 -24.79 0.10 13.11
C THR A 51 -26.12 -0.35 13.71
N ILE A 52 -26.48 -1.64 13.62
CA ILE A 52 -27.73 -2.20 14.11
C ILE A 52 -27.65 -2.33 15.64
N HIS A 53 -26.59 -2.98 16.13
CA HIS A 53 -26.41 -3.23 17.56
C HIS A 53 -25.64 -2.12 18.28
N LYS A 54 -25.11 -1.14 17.54
CA LYS A 54 -24.22 -0.07 18.05
C LYS A 54 -23.00 -0.65 18.77
N GLN A 55 -22.43 -1.71 18.21
CA GLN A 55 -21.28 -2.42 18.76
C GLN A 55 -20.04 -2.23 17.89
N VAL A 56 -18.89 -2.11 18.55
CA VAL A 56 -17.59 -2.03 17.88
C VAL A 56 -16.92 -3.39 17.97
N PHE A 57 -16.57 -3.95 16.83
CA PHE A 57 -15.74 -5.14 16.73
C PHE A 57 -14.37 -4.74 16.25
N ALA A 58 -13.32 -5.21 16.92
CA ALA A 58 -11.96 -4.92 16.50
C ALA A 58 -11.09 -6.17 16.61
N ASN A 59 -10.27 -6.38 15.57
CA ASN A 59 -9.18 -7.34 15.62
C ASN A 59 -7.87 -6.57 15.86
N ILE A 60 -7.29 -6.79 17.04
CA ILE A 60 -6.07 -6.12 17.51
C ILE A 60 -4.89 -6.99 17.11
N HIS A 61 -4.00 -6.46 16.27
CA HIS A 61 -2.81 -7.19 15.86
C HIS A 61 -1.81 -7.33 17.03
N ASP A 62 -1.07 -8.44 17.10
CA ASP A 62 -0.10 -8.76 18.16
C ASP A 62 0.99 -7.69 18.37
N SER A 63 1.20 -6.81 17.40
CA SER A 63 2.07 -5.63 17.54
C SER A 63 1.63 -4.66 18.64
N LEU A 64 0.35 -4.71 19.05
CA LEU A 64 -0.21 -3.90 20.13
C LEU A 64 -0.21 -4.63 21.49
N ARG A 65 0.36 -5.84 21.57
CA ARG A 65 0.43 -6.64 22.81
C ARG A 65 1.17 -5.95 23.97
N SER A 66 2.01 -4.96 23.67
CA SER A 66 2.73 -4.17 24.67
C SER A 66 1.90 -3.02 25.27
N LYS A 67 0.71 -2.73 24.74
CA LYS A 67 -0.20 -1.69 25.25
C LYS A 67 -0.92 -2.16 26.50
N ARG A 68 -1.18 -1.24 27.43
CA ARG A 68 -1.85 -1.52 28.71
C ARG A 68 -3.25 -0.88 28.74
N PRO A 69 -4.18 -1.41 29.55
CA PRO A 69 -5.43 -0.70 29.84
C PRO A 69 -5.14 0.72 30.32
N GLY A 70 -5.69 1.72 29.63
CA GLY A 70 -5.44 3.14 29.87
C GLY A 70 -4.61 3.84 28.78
N ASP A 71 -3.93 3.09 27.90
CA ASP A 71 -3.27 3.66 26.72
C ASP A 71 -4.29 4.07 25.65
N THR A 72 -4.11 5.24 25.03
CA THR A 72 -5.01 5.73 23.97
C THR A 72 -4.51 5.30 22.59
N LEU A 73 -5.42 4.73 21.79
CA LEU A 73 -5.22 4.48 20.35
C LEU A 73 -6.14 5.40 19.55
N PHE A 74 -5.58 6.17 18.62
CA PHE A 74 -6.35 6.97 17.68
C PHE A 74 -6.67 6.15 16.43
N VAL A 75 -7.95 6.07 16.09
CA VAL A 75 -8.45 5.28 14.96
C VAL A 75 -9.27 6.21 14.08
N VAL A 76 -8.94 6.24 12.78
CA VAL A 76 -9.73 6.97 11.77
C VAL A 76 -10.48 5.95 10.94
N LEU A 77 -11.80 6.02 10.96
CA LEU A 77 -12.64 5.24 10.07
C LEU A 77 -12.53 5.85 8.66
N ALA A 78 -11.76 5.20 7.78
CA ALA A 78 -11.50 5.70 6.43
C ALA A 78 -12.60 5.30 5.43
N ASP A 79 -13.24 4.16 5.65
CA ASP A 79 -14.25 3.60 4.75
C ASP A 79 -15.26 2.74 5.52
N TYR A 80 -16.48 2.60 5.00
CA TYR A 80 -17.52 1.73 5.53
C TYR A 80 -18.23 0.99 4.39
N LYS A 81 -18.55 -0.28 4.61
CA LYS A 81 -19.34 -1.08 3.68
C LYS A 81 -20.72 -1.32 4.28
N GLU A 82 -21.75 -0.91 3.57
CA GLU A 82 -23.13 -1.29 3.89
C GLU A 82 -23.29 -2.79 3.63
N LEU A 83 -23.69 -3.53 4.66
CA LEU A 83 -24.11 -4.91 4.50
C LEU A 83 -25.48 -4.90 3.81
N PRO A 84 -25.75 -5.84 2.90
CA PRO A 84 -27.05 -5.92 2.25
C PRO A 84 -28.14 -5.97 3.33
N GLY A 85 -29.13 -5.09 3.19
CA GLY A 85 -30.30 -5.10 4.06
C GLY A 85 -31.02 -6.44 3.94
N ILE A 86 -31.86 -6.75 4.93
CA ILE A 86 -32.66 -7.98 4.98
C ILE A 86 -33.53 -8.17 3.70
N GLU A 87 -33.79 -7.09 2.96
CA GLU A 87 -34.53 -7.12 1.69
C GLU A 87 -33.79 -7.84 0.55
N ASP A 88 -32.45 -7.94 0.61
CA ASP A 88 -31.61 -8.66 -0.36
C ASP A 88 -31.15 -10.03 0.14
N CYS A 89 -31.64 -10.50 1.30
CA CYS A 89 -31.41 -11.87 1.71
C CYS A 89 -32.15 -12.79 0.72
N PRO A 90 -31.46 -13.69 0.00
CA PRO A 90 -32.14 -14.69 -0.82
C PRO A 90 -33.09 -15.45 0.10
N VAL A 91 -34.36 -15.54 -0.31
CA VAL A 91 -35.37 -16.33 0.40
C VAL A 91 -34.82 -17.75 0.52
N CYS A 92 -34.41 -18.14 1.72
CA CYS A 92 -33.98 -19.51 1.99
C CYS A 92 -35.22 -20.40 1.83
N GLU A 93 -35.37 -21.06 0.69
CA GLU A 93 -36.48 -21.99 0.45
C GLU A 93 -36.46 -23.19 1.42
N ASP A 94 -35.31 -23.46 2.07
CA ASP A 94 -35.14 -24.53 3.06
C ASP A 94 -34.46 -24.03 4.35
N CYS A 95 -35.00 -22.99 4.99
CA CYS A 95 -34.72 -22.82 6.42
C CYS A 95 -35.38 -23.99 7.17
N PRO A 96 -34.62 -24.87 7.86
CA PRO A 96 -35.23 -25.92 8.66
C PRO A 96 -36.16 -25.26 9.68
N GLN A 97 -37.45 -25.60 9.59
CA GLN A 97 -38.46 -25.11 10.50
C GLN A 97 -37.98 -25.36 11.94
N GLU A 98 -38.10 -24.35 12.78
CA GLU A 98 -37.89 -24.46 14.22
C GLU A 98 -38.83 -25.53 14.78
N GLY A 99 -38.31 -26.75 14.85
CA GLY A 99 -39.10 -27.94 15.09
C GLY A 99 -38.19 -29.04 15.59
N SER A 100 -37.62 -28.87 16.78
CA SER A 100 -37.43 -29.92 17.78
C SER A 100 -36.45 -29.43 18.84
N SER A 101 -37.00 -29.11 20.01
CA SER A 101 -36.28 -28.98 21.26
C SER A 101 -35.33 -30.17 21.46
N ALA A 102 -34.02 -29.93 21.35
CA ALA A 102 -33.03 -30.78 21.97
C ALA A 102 -32.93 -30.36 23.44
N THR A 103 -33.41 -31.24 24.30
CA THR A 103 -33.37 -31.21 25.76
C THR A 103 -31.96 -30.91 26.27
N HIS A 104 -31.67 -29.66 26.60
CA HIS A 104 -30.52 -29.32 27.43
C HIS A 104 -30.91 -29.36 28.90
N ALA A 105 -30.24 -30.26 29.61
CA ALA A 105 -30.37 -30.52 31.02
C ALA A 105 -30.19 -29.25 31.86
N ALA A 106 -31.05 -29.15 32.87
CA ALA A 106 -31.09 -28.08 33.85
C ALA A 106 -29.86 -28.10 34.78
N THR A 107 -29.31 -26.92 35.06
CA THR A 107 -28.64 -26.55 36.34
C THR A 107 -28.60 -25.02 36.44
N PRO A 108 -28.47 -24.41 37.65
CA PRO A 108 -29.52 -23.53 38.14
C PRO A 108 -29.11 -22.06 38.26
N SER A 109 -30.10 -21.19 38.05
CA SER A 109 -30.41 -19.97 38.80
C SER A 109 -29.26 -19.20 39.49
N ALA A 110 -28.85 -18.08 38.88
CA ALA A 110 -28.22 -16.96 39.58
C ALA A 110 -28.89 -15.62 39.20
N LYS A 111 -29.82 -15.23 40.07
CA LYS A 111 -30.25 -13.89 40.51
C LYS A 111 -29.95 -12.67 39.62
N ASN A 112 -31.06 -12.11 39.14
CA ASN A 112 -31.38 -10.69 38.92
C ASN A 112 -30.45 -9.65 39.57
N SER A 113 -30.02 -8.71 38.75
CA SER A 113 -29.91 -7.30 39.15
C SER A 113 -30.33 -6.43 37.97
N ASP A 114 -31.58 -5.96 38.05
CA ASP A 114 -32.18 -4.92 37.22
C ASP A 114 -31.36 -3.63 37.31
N VAL A 115 -30.82 -3.17 36.18
CA VAL A 115 -30.40 -1.77 36.02
C VAL A 115 -31.21 -1.19 34.87
N LYS A 116 -32.30 -0.51 35.23
CA LYS A 116 -33.07 0.37 34.35
C LYS A 116 -32.25 1.63 34.07
N ILE A 117 -31.64 1.72 32.89
CA ILE A 117 -31.27 3.01 32.31
C ILE A 117 -32.34 3.37 31.28
N LYS A 118 -33.28 4.20 31.72
CA LYS A 118 -34.07 5.04 30.82
C LYS A 118 -33.13 6.15 30.36
N ASP A 119 -32.89 6.24 29.06
CA ASP A 119 -32.74 7.55 28.42
C ASP A 119 -33.19 7.49 26.97
N THR A 120 -34.36 8.09 26.78
CA THR A 120 -35.04 8.29 25.51
C THR A 120 -34.52 9.59 24.93
N LEU A 121 -33.59 9.54 23.97
CA LEU A 121 -33.32 10.66 23.08
C LEU A 121 -33.61 10.22 21.65
N ALA A 122 -34.83 10.57 21.21
CA ALA A 122 -35.28 10.44 19.84
C ALA A 122 -34.53 11.45 18.97
N PHE A 123 -33.47 10.99 18.30
CA PHE A 123 -32.85 11.75 17.22
C PHE A 123 -33.66 11.55 15.94
N LYS A 124 -34.29 12.63 15.49
CA LYS A 124 -34.98 12.72 14.20
C LYS A 124 -33.91 12.63 13.11
N SER A 125 -33.84 11.49 12.41
CA SER A 125 -32.94 11.29 11.27
C SER A 125 -33.30 12.32 10.18
N LEU A 126 -32.40 13.26 9.92
CA LEU A 126 -32.47 14.12 8.75
C LEU A 126 -31.95 13.31 7.58
N GLU A 127 -32.86 12.92 6.70
CA GLU A 127 -32.60 12.34 5.40
C GLU A 127 -31.62 13.23 4.64
N GLN A 128 -30.36 12.77 4.53
CA GLN A 128 -29.35 13.51 3.78
C GLN A 128 -29.62 13.33 2.28
N PRO A 129 -29.68 14.43 1.51
CA PRO A 129 -29.88 14.35 0.07
C PRO A 129 -28.70 13.62 -0.57
N ASN A 130 -29.00 12.63 -1.43
CA ASN A 130 -28.03 11.92 -2.26
C ASN A 130 -27.07 12.92 -2.91
N LYS A 131 -25.81 12.88 -2.47
CA LYS A 131 -24.76 13.75 -3.01
C LYS A 131 -24.53 13.35 -4.47
N PRO A 132 -24.48 14.31 -5.42
CA PRO A 132 -24.18 14.00 -6.81
C PRO A 132 -22.82 13.31 -6.90
N ASP A 133 -22.73 12.21 -7.65
CA ASP A 133 -21.47 11.54 -7.96
C ASP A 133 -20.46 12.56 -8.47
N ASP A 134 -19.34 12.72 -7.76
CA ASP A 134 -18.28 13.61 -8.17
C ASP A 134 -17.67 13.05 -9.47
N PRO A 135 -17.84 13.72 -10.62
CA PRO A 135 -17.41 13.20 -11.93
C PRO A 135 -15.87 13.09 -12.05
N ARG A 136 -15.13 13.44 -10.99
CA ARG A 136 -13.68 13.35 -10.89
C ARG A 136 -13.17 12.04 -10.27
N ARG A 137 -14.03 11.17 -9.76
CA ARG A 137 -13.59 9.85 -9.25
C ARG A 137 -13.22 8.95 -10.43
N SER A 138 -12.00 8.43 -10.42
CA SER A 138 -11.50 7.48 -11.43
C SER A 138 -12.38 6.23 -11.45
N LYS A 139 -12.54 5.61 -12.64
CA LYS A 139 -13.28 4.34 -12.77
C LYS A 139 -12.51 3.15 -12.20
N TYR A 140 -11.22 3.31 -11.95
CA TYR A 140 -10.39 2.27 -11.35
C TYR A 140 -10.73 2.10 -9.87
N GLN A 141 -11.17 0.89 -9.49
CA GLN A 141 -11.54 0.54 -8.12
C GLN A 141 -10.44 -0.26 -7.38
N GLY A 142 -9.32 -0.54 -8.06
CA GLY A 142 -8.21 -1.28 -7.46
C GLY A 142 -7.28 -0.39 -6.63
N ASP A 143 -6.33 -1.02 -5.96
CA ASP A 143 -5.32 -0.29 -5.19
C ASP A 143 -4.34 0.42 -6.13
N ALA A 144 -4.05 1.68 -5.81
CA ALA A 144 -2.99 2.44 -6.46
C ALA A 144 -1.60 1.91 -6.04
N PRO A 145 -0.55 2.13 -6.85
CA PRO A 145 0.80 1.77 -6.48
C PRO A 145 1.22 2.48 -5.18
N GLY A 146 1.96 1.78 -4.32
CA GLY A 146 2.40 2.32 -3.03
C GLY A 146 3.39 3.49 -3.12
N VAL A 147 3.94 3.73 -4.32
CA VAL A 147 4.79 4.89 -4.62
C VAL A 147 4.07 5.74 -5.68
N PRO A 148 3.79 7.02 -5.41
CA PRO A 148 3.15 7.91 -6.37
C PRO A 148 3.93 7.99 -7.69
N CYS A 149 3.27 7.69 -8.80
CA CYS A 149 3.84 7.73 -10.14
C CYS A 149 2.73 7.92 -11.19
N LYS A 150 3.15 8.26 -12.43
CA LYS A 150 2.25 8.40 -13.59
C LYS A 150 2.00 7.07 -14.28
N VAL A 151 3.00 6.19 -14.31
CA VAL A 151 2.88 4.83 -14.83
C VAL A 151 3.66 3.89 -13.93
N SER A 152 3.08 2.73 -13.63
CA SER A 152 3.74 1.67 -12.88
C SER A 152 3.52 0.32 -13.55
N PHE A 153 4.61 -0.40 -13.80
CA PHE A 153 4.59 -1.82 -14.16
C PHE A 153 5.14 -2.58 -12.97
N GLU A 154 4.30 -3.33 -12.27
CA GLU A 154 4.68 -3.96 -11.00
C GLU A 154 4.48 -5.47 -11.03
N ILE A 155 5.36 -6.16 -10.32
CA ILE A 155 5.16 -7.55 -9.93
C ILE A 155 5.46 -7.74 -8.45
N ASN A 156 4.72 -8.65 -7.82
CA ASN A 156 4.90 -9.06 -6.45
C ASN A 156 4.76 -10.58 -6.27
N TRP A 157 5.49 -11.12 -5.31
CA TRP A 157 5.45 -12.53 -4.93
C TRP A 157 5.41 -12.67 -3.40
N THR A 158 5.21 -13.89 -2.91
CA THR A 158 4.94 -14.12 -1.49
C THR A 158 6.21 -14.23 -0.64
N ASP A 159 7.24 -14.92 -1.14
CA ASP A 159 8.41 -15.28 -0.33
C ASP A 159 9.65 -14.46 -0.67
N ILE A 160 10.25 -13.84 0.33
CA ILE A 160 11.50 -13.08 0.20
C ILE A 160 12.72 -13.95 -0.13
N ALA A 161 12.59 -15.26 0.06
CA ALA A 161 13.57 -16.28 -0.36
C ALA A 161 13.66 -16.42 -1.89
N ASP A 162 12.61 -16.02 -2.61
CA ASP A 162 12.55 -16.10 -4.06
C ASP A 162 13.01 -14.78 -4.69
N ASN A 163 13.83 -14.87 -5.73
CA ASN A 163 14.38 -13.73 -6.44
C ASN A 163 13.79 -13.64 -7.84
N VAL A 164 12.77 -12.80 -8.02
CA VAL A 164 12.04 -12.64 -9.29
C VAL A 164 12.41 -11.32 -9.96
N ASP A 165 13.05 -11.35 -11.12
CA ASP A 165 13.41 -10.14 -11.87
C ASP A 165 12.27 -9.72 -12.81
N LEU A 166 11.96 -8.42 -12.84
CA LEU A 166 11.10 -7.76 -13.83
C LEU A 166 11.96 -7.10 -14.92
N PHE A 167 11.52 -7.21 -16.17
CA PHE A 167 12.08 -6.50 -17.31
C PHE A 167 10.95 -5.81 -18.07
N VAL A 168 11.09 -4.50 -18.26
CA VAL A 168 10.15 -3.70 -19.06
C VAL A 168 10.89 -3.19 -20.27
N CYS A 169 10.49 -3.66 -21.45
CA CYS A 169 11.20 -3.41 -22.69
C CYS A 169 10.40 -2.54 -23.66
N LYS A 170 11.07 -1.59 -24.31
CA LYS A 170 10.55 -0.74 -25.40
C LYS A 170 11.69 -0.49 -26.38
N ASP A 171 11.41 -0.57 -27.69
CA ASP A 171 12.40 -0.31 -28.75
C ASP A 171 13.73 -1.07 -28.56
N ASN A 172 13.66 -2.36 -28.20
CA ASN A 172 14.79 -3.25 -27.89
C ASN A 172 15.64 -2.88 -26.66
N LYS A 173 15.28 -1.83 -25.93
CA LYS A 173 15.91 -1.46 -24.65
C LYS A 173 15.04 -1.99 -23.50
N CYS A 174 15.66 -2.39 -22.39
CA CYS A 174 14.92 -2.92 -21.24
C CYS A 174 15.42 -2.31 -19.93
N VAL A 175 14.49 -1.81 -19.12
CA VAL A 175 14.73 -1.41 -17.73
C VAL A 175 14.60 -2.63 -16.82
N SER A 176 15.55 -2.80 -15.90
CA SER A 176 15.60 -3.89 -14.91
C SER A 176 16.59 -3.56 -13.79
N GLY A 177 16.78 -4.44 -12.80
CA GLY A 177 17.74 -4.22 -11.71
C GLY A 177 19.19 -3.97 -12.13
N GLY A 178 19.60 -4.47 -13.31
CA GLY A 178 20.92 -4.20 -13.89
C GLY A 178 21.02 -2.93 -14.73
N ALA A 179 19.90 -2.45 -15.26
CA ALA A 179 19.78 -1.23 -16.07
C ALA A 179 18.67 -0.37 -15.45
N ARG A 180 19.03 0.34 -14.38
CA ARG A 180 18.08 0.92 -13.44
C ARG A 180 17.26 2.08 -13.98
N GLU A 181 17.71 2.72 -15.05
CA GLU A 181 17.00 3.84 -15.62
C GLU A 181 17.27 3.89 -17.12
N ILE A 182 16.21 4.04 -17.89
CA ILE A 182 16.27 4.36 -19.31
C ILE A 182 15.25 5.46 -19.54
N ARG A 183 15.72 6.64 -19.96
CA ARG A 183 14.92 7.86 -20.10
C ARG A 183 13.64 7.67 -20.93
N ASP A 184 13.68 6.79 -21.91
CA ASP A 184 12.56 6.52 -22.83
C ASP A 184 11.60 5.42 -22.33
N ILE A 185 11.80 4.90 -21.11
CA ILE A 185 11.01 3.80 -20.52
C ILE A 185 10.57 4.14 -19.10
N GLY A 186 11.51 4.50 -18.23
CA GLY A 186 11.27 4.75 -16.82
C GLY A 186 12.44 4.32 -15.94
N GLN A 187 12.18 4.32 -14.64
CA GLN A 187 13.13 4.00 -13.59
C GLN A 187 12.71 2.71 -12.90
N TRP A 188 13.66 1.78 -12.77
CA TRP A 188 13.52 0.59 -11.95
C TRP A 188 13.51 0.98 -10.48
N ASP A 189 12.47 0.54 -9.78
CA ASP A 189 12.27 0.76 -8.37
C ASP A 189 11.97 -0.58 -7.71
N SER A 190 12.89 -1.01 -6.85
CA SER A 190 12.81 -2.30 -6.19
C SER A 190 13.36 -2.17 -4.79
N GLY A 191 12.59 -2.70 -3.84
CA GLY A 191 13.07 -2.84 -2.48
C GLY A 191 14.03 -4.02 -2.32
N LYS A 192 14.47 -4.74 -3.36
CA LYS A 192 15.46 -5.82 -3.24
C LYS A 192 16.86 -5.36 -2.79
N ALA A 193 17.17 -4.06 -2.86
CA ALA A 193 18.47 -3.55 -2.48
C ALA A 193 18.70 -3.68 -0.96
N LYS A 194 19.78 -4.37 -0.56
CA LYS A 194 20.19 -4.48 0.85
C LYS A 194 20.70 -3.12 1.37
N THR A 195 19.81 -2.28 1.88
CA THR A 195 20.21 -1.10 2.65
C THR A 195 20.45 -1.52 4.10
N LYS A 196 21.70 -1.93 4.41
CA LYS A 196 22.12 -2.28 5.79
C LYS A 196 22.24 -1.07 6.73
N PHE A 197 21.53 0.03 6.47
CA PHE A 197 21.75 1.28 7.20
C PHE A 197 21.18 1.23 8.63
N PHE A 198 20.23 0.34 8.93
CA PHE A 198 19.60 0.22 10.26
C PHE A 198 19.42 -1.22 10.78
N GLY A 199 20.26 -2.17 10.35
CA GLY A 199 20.29 -3.52 10.93
C GLY A 199 19.09 -4.44 10.62
N SER A 200 18.01 -3.93 10.02
CA SER A 200 16.88 -4.73 9.52
C SER A 200 16.98 -4.96 8.01
N ASP A 201 16.67 -6.18 7.57
CA ASP A 201 16.54 -6.51 6.15
C ASP A 201 15.29 -5.83 5.56
N LEU A 202 15.48 -4.73 4.82
CA LEU A 202 14.40 -3.97 4.17
C LEU A 202 14.01 -4.54 2.80
N ARG A 203 14.46 -5.76 2.47
CA ARG A 203 14.11 -6.40 1.21
C ARG A 203 12.59 -6.55 1.06
N THR A 204 12.07 -6.19 -0.11
CA THR A 204 10.65 -6.37 -0.47
C THR A 204 10.48 -7.47 -1.50
N THR A 205 9.31 -8.09 -1.52
CA THR A 205 8.90 -9.08 -2.54
C THR A 205 8.20 -8.42 -3.72
N GLN A 206 8.70 -7.26 -4.13
CA GLN A 206 8.12 -6.42 -5.17
C GLN A 206 9.22 -5.84 -6.04
N GLU A 207 9.00 -5.85 -7.36
CA GLU A 207 9.75 -5.03 -8.32
C GLU A 207 8.78 -4.19 -9.13
N ALA A 208 9.22 -2.99 -9.48
CA ALA A 208 8.47 -2.10 -10.33
C ALA A 208 9.38 -1.37 -11.33
N VAL A 209 8.81 -0.96 -12.46
CA VAL A 209 9.37 0.07 -13.32
C VAL A 209 8.35 1.20 -13.40
N ARG A 210 8.79 2.42 -13.07
CA ARG A 210 7.92 3.57 -12.87
C ARG A 210 8.31 4.73 -13.78
N GLN A 211 7.30 5.49 -14.19
CA GLN A 211 7.45 6.80 -14.81
C GLN A 211 6.90 7.84 -13.84
N PHE A 212 7.74 8.76 -13.37
CA PHE A 212 7.36 9.74 -12.36
C PHE A 212 6.87 11.06 -12.95
N ASP A 213 7.62 11.60 -13.92
CA ASP A 213 7.39 12.95 -14.41
C ASP A 213 6.28 13.01 -15.46
N LYS A 214 6.43 12.21 -16.52
CA LYS A 214 5.51 12.19 -17.67
C LYS A 214 5.23 10.78 -18.13
N ILE A 215 4.06 10.60 -18.72
CA ILE A 215 3.71 9.36 -19.42
C ILE A 215 4.51 9.31 -20.72
N ILE A 216 5.22 8.21 -20.91
CA ILE A 216 5.94 7.90 -22.14
C ILE A 216 5.09 6.90 -22.91
N ALA A 217 4.58 7.30 -24.07
CA ALA A 217 3.75 6.44 -24.89
C ALA A 217 4.58 5.40 -25.67
N GLY A 218 3.93 4.31 -26.04
CA GLY A 218 4.48 3.27 -26.91
C GLY A 218 4.07 1.86 -26.51
N GLU A 219 4.60 0.89 -27.25
CA GLU A 219 4.46 -0.54 -26.98
C GLU A 219 5.53 -0.98 -25.97
N TYR A 220 5.08 -1.60 -24.88
CA TYR A 220 5.94 -2.15 -23.83
C TYR A 220 5.77 -3.66 -23.76
N LYS A 221 6.88 -4.40 -23.73
CA LYS A 221 6.88 -5.85 -23.48
C LYS A 221 7.34 -6.12 -22.06
N LEU A 222 6.49 -6.79 -21.30
CA LEU A 222 6.75 -7.13 -19.90
C LEU A 222 7.28 -8.57 -19.83
N TYR A 223 8.49 -8.74 -19.32
CA TYR A 223 9.05 -10.06 -19.07
C TYR A 223 9.36 -10.24 -17.58
N ALA A 224 9.28 -11.48 -17.11
CA ALA A 224 9.76 -11.83 -15.79
C ALA A 224 10.57 -13.13 -15.80
N ARG A 225 11.38 -13.30 -14.76
CA ARG A 225 12.17 -14.51 -14.56
C ARG A 225 12.36 -14.80 -13.07
N LEU A 226 12.08 -16.04 -12.66
CA LEU A 226 12.54 -16.55 -11.37
C LEU A 226 14.03 -16.90 -11.47
N LYS A 227 14.88 -16.02 -10.92
CA LYS A 227 16.34 -16.12 -11.00
C LYS A 227 16.91 -17.15 -10.03
N GLU A 228 16.40 -17.16 -8.80
CA GLU A 228 16.92 -17.98 -7.72
C GLU A 228 15.83 -18.19 -6.66
N SER A 229 15.86 -19.33 -5.97
CA SER A 229 15.05 -19.59 -4.77
C SER A 229 15.92 -20.23 -3.71
N THR A 230 16.07 -19.59 -2.55
CA THR A 230 16.84 -20.16 -1.44
C THR A 230 16.10 -21.28 -0.71
N LYS A 231 14.80 -21.44 -0.96
CA LYS A 231 13.97 -22.55 -0.47
C LYS A 231 13.83 -23.70 -1.47
N ASN A 232 14.55 -23.65 -2.59
CA ASN A 232 14.46 -24.63 -3.68
C ASN A 232 13.06 -24.75 -4.29
N ASN A 233 12.29 -23.65 -4.34
CA ASN A 233 11.03 -23.63 -5.06
C ASN A 233 11.28 -23.83 -6.56
N SER A 234 10.63 -24.81 -7.17
CA SER A 234 10.74 -25.06 -8.61
C SER A 234 9.97 -24.05 -9.46
N SER A 235 9.00 -23.35 -8.86
CA SER A 235 8.26 -22.27 -9.48
C SER A 235 7.70 -21.30 -8.44
N VAL A 236 7.36 -20.09 -8.86
CA VAL A 236 6.79 -19.04 -8.01
C VAL A 236 5.58 -18.41 -8.68
N TYR A 237 4.49 -18.28 -7.93
CA TYR A 237 3.32 -17.53 -8.33
C TYR A 237 3.57 -16.03 -8.15
N VAL A 238 3.37 -15.27 -9.22
CA VAL A 238 3.60 -13.84 -9.29
C VAL A 238 2.30 -13.15 -9.65
N ARG A 239 1.96 -12.12 -8.88
CA ARG A 239 0.89 -11.17 -9.18
C ARG A 239 1.53 -9.91 -9.76
N GLY A 240 0.79 -9.17 -10.57
CA GLY A 240 1.29 -7.94 -11.16
C GLY A 240 0.18 -6.95 -11.45
N LEU A 241 0.60 -5.71 -11.69
CA LEU A 241 -0.26 -4.56 -11.93
C LEU A 241 0.38 -3.70 -13.02
N VAL A 242 -0.41 -3.37 -14.04
CA VAL A 242 -0.14 -2.24 -14.93
C VAL A 242 -1.04 -1.11 -14.48
N TYR A 243 -0.46 0.05 -14.19
CA TYR A 243 -1.18 1.20 -13.67
C TYR A 243 -0.75 2.47 -14.40
N SER A 244 -1.70 3.37 -14.62
CA SER A 244 -1.44 4.72 -15.10
C SER A 244 -2.34 5.75 -14.42
N ARG A 245 -1.83 6.98 -14.34
CA ARG A 245 -2.56 8.16 -13.88
C ARG A 245 -2.18 9.37 -14.72
N ASN A 246 -3.17 9.97 -15.36
CA ASN A 246 -2.96 11.15 -16.18
C ASN A 246 -2.95 12.46 -15.37
N ASP A 247 -2.74 13.58 -16.04
CA ASP A 247 -2.66 14.90 -15.41
C ASP A 247 -4.01 15.40 -14.87
N THR A 248 -5.13 14.89 -15.41
CA THR A 248 -6.47 15.19 -14.90
C THR A 248 -6.85 14.34 -13.67
N GLY A 249 -5.95 13.42 -13.27
CA GLY A 249 -6.15 12.54 -12.12
C GLY A 249 -7.00 11.31 -12.41
N GLN A 250 -7.31 11.03 -13.68
CA GLN A 250 -7.94 9.77 -14.06
C GLN A 250 -6.92 8.65 -13.96
N GLU A 251 -7.33 7.58 -13.30
CA GLU A 251 -6.51 6.40 -13.04
C GLU A 251 -7.07 5.22 -13.82
N GLN A 252 -6.17 4.39 -14.36
CA GLN A 252 -6.47 3.11 -14.97
C GLN A 252 -5.51 2.08 -14.39
N GLY A 253 -6.00 0.87 -14.13
CA GLY A 253 -5.17 -0.22 -13.66
C GLY A 253 -5.72 -1.58 -14.07
N GLU A 254 -4.81 -2.49 -14.38
CA GLU A 254 -5.12 -3.87 -14.76
C GLU A 254 -4.19 -4.84 -14.06
N THR A 255 -4.78 -5.78 -13.32
CA THR A 255 -4.04 -6.80 -12.58
C THR A 255 -3.86 -8.06 -13.41
N PHE A 256 -2.73 -8.72 -13.25
CA PHE A 256 -2.46 -10.01 -13.88
C PHE A 256 -1.76 -10.98 -12.93
N SER A 257 -1.70 -12.25 -13.32
CA SER A 257 -0.94 -13.26 -12.60
C SER A 257 -0.32 -14.30 -13.52
N ILE A 258 0.86 -14.78 -13.15
CA ILE A 258 1.65 -15.77 -13.88
C ILE A 258 2.41 -16.68 -12.90
N THR A 259 2.72 -17.90 -13.31
CA THR A 259 3.63 -18.79 -12.58
C THR A 259 4.95 -18.87 -13.32
N LEU A 260 6.06 -18.58 -12.63
CA LEU A 260 7.40 -18.57 -13.20
C LEU A 260 8.17 -19.83 -12.76
N PRO A 261 8.61 -20.71 -13.69
CA PRO A 261 9.52 -21.80 -13.37
C PRO A 261 10.93 -21.29 -13.09
N LEU A 262 11.63 -21.95 -12.16
CA LEU A 262 13.03 -21.71 -11.84
C LEU A 262 13.92 -22.09 -13.04
N ASN A 263 14.97 -21.31 -13.28
CA ASN A 263 15.93 -21.51 -14.38
C ASN A 263 15.35 -21.41 -15.80
N ALA A 264 14.09 -21.00 -15.97
CA ALA A 264 13.55 -20.70 -17.28
C ALA A 264 14.18 -19.42 -17.87
N PRO A 265 14.22 -19.28 -19.22
CA PRO A 265 14.50 -18.00 -19.84
C PRO A 265 13.45 -16.95 -19.44
N ARG A 266 13.68 -15.69 -19.84
CA ARG A 266 12.70 -14.61 -19.61
C ARG A 266 11.37 -14.99 -20.26
N ILE A 267 10.30 -15.01 -19.46
CA ILE A 267 8.95 -15.32 -19.94
C ILE A 267 8.24 -14.01 -20.26
N LEU A 268 7.67 -13.90 -21.45
CA LEU A 268 6.81 -12.79 -21.83
C LEU A 268 5.49 -12.92 -21.08
N ILE A 269 5.22 -11.96 -20.21
CA ILE A 269 3.98 -11.88 -19.43
C ILE A 269 2.85 -11.29 -20.29
N GLY A 270 3.19 -10.26 -21.08
CA GLY A 270 2.25 -9.60 -21.97
C GLY A 270 2.82 -8.32 -22.56
N THR A 271 2.00 -7.68 -23.40
CA THR A 271 2.31 -6.43 -24.10
C THR A 271 1.35 -5.35 -23.64
N VAL A 272 1.87 -4.15 -23.37
CA VAL A 272 1.08 -2.96 -23.01
C VAL A 272 1.23 -1.93 -24.11
N ASP A 273 0.12 -1.55 -24.72
CA ASP A 273 0.05 -0.40 -25.63
C ASP A 273 -0.43 0.82 -24.86
N LEU A 274 0.50 1.73 -24.55
CA LEU A 274 0.26 2.90 -23.70
C LEU A 274 0.20 4.19 -24.52
N SER A 275 -0.89 4.94 -24.38
CA SER A 275 -1.07 6.24 -25.03
C SER A 275 -0.47 7.39 -24.21
N GLU A 276 -0.31 8.56 -24.83
CA GLU A 276 0.13 9.79 -24.15
C GLU A 276 -0.86 10.27 -23.08
N SER A 277 -2.14 9.93 -23.23
CA SER A 277 -3.18 10.28 -22.25
C SER A 277 -3.18 9.38 -21.02
N GLY A 278 -2.33 8.35 -20.99
CA GLY A 278 -2.27 7.34 -19.95
C GLY A 278 -3.26 6.20 -20.13
N ALA A 279 -4.14 6.25 -21.13
CA ALA A 279 -4.97 5.11 -21.47
C ALA A 279 -4.08 3.97 -22.00
N PHE A 280 -4.38 2.73 -21.63
CA PHE A 280 -3.63 1.59 -22.15
C PHE A 280 -4.50 0.37 -22.43
N GLN A 281 -3.96 -0.53 -23.25
CA GLN A 281 -4.47 -1.88 -23.45
C GLN A 281 -3.39 -2.89 -23.06
N PHE A 282 -3.71 -3.83 -22.17
CA PHE A 282 -2.82 -4.92 -21.82
C PHE A 282 -3.29 -6.22 -22.50
N THR A 283 -2.38 -6.84 -23.25
CA THR A 283 -2.60 -8.14 -23.89
C THR A 283 -1.73 -9.18 -23.21
N LYS A 284 -2.38 -10.07 -22.45
CA LYS A 284 -1.71 -11.18 -21.77
C LYS A 284 -1.26 -12.26 -22.76
N ASN A 285 -0.09 -12.83 -22.52
CA ASN A 285 0.46 -13.97 -23.26
C ASN A 285 0.27 -15.32 -22.53
#